data_AF-A0A0P7YWD0-F1
#
_entry.id   AF-A0A0P7YWD0-F1
#
_cell.length_a   1.000
_cell.length_b   1.000
_cell.length_c   1.000
_cell.angle_alpha   90.00
_cell.angle_beta   90.00
_cell.angle_gamma   90.00
#
_symmetry.space_group_name_H-M   'P 1'
#
loop_
_entity.id
_entity.type
_entity.pdbx_description
1 polymer ?
#
loop_
_entity_poly.entity_id
_entity_poly.type
_entity_poly.pdbx_seq_one_letter_code
_entity_poly.pdbx_strand_id
1 'polypeptide(L)'
;VARWEHRTRVLTRLFGGPYVACYSLAFLILLLNVYRSHSITAAMKAQARCELLEALPVFYVGSVLMALGSILVFSSFFALGFTGTFLGDYFGILMEEKVTGFPFNVTDNPMYWGSTANYLGLAL
;
A
#
# COMPACT_ATOMS: atom_id res chain seq x y z
N VAL A 1 10.38 -8.91 9.13
CA VAL A 1 10.54 -9.99 8.12
C VAL A 1 11.55 -9.62 7.05
N ALA A 2 11.32 -8.59 6.23
CA ALA A 2 12.22 -8.23 5.11
C ALA A 2 13.70 -7.98 5.50
N ARG A 3 13.98 -7.18 6.53
CA ARG A 3 15.37 -6.96 7.03
C ARG A 3 16.05 -8.25 7.50
N TRP A 4 15.29 -9.15 8.11
CA TRP A 4 15.81 -10.45 8.55
C TRP A 4 16.11 -11.35 7.35
N GLU A 5 15.25 -11.31 6.33
CA GLU A 5 15.48 -12.02 5.06
C GLU A 5 16.72 -11.50 4.33
N HIS A 6 16.92 -10.19 4.25
CA HIS A 6 18.12 -9.63 3.60
C HIS A 6 19.41 -10.07 4.29
N ARG A 7 19.41 -10.24 5.63
CA ARG A 7 20.59 -10.71 6.37
C ARG A 7 20.79 -12.23 6.30
N THR A 8 19.72 -13.00 6.31
CA THR A 8 19.79 -14.46 6.53
C THR A 8 19.45 -15.29 5.30
N ARG A 9 18.74 -14.73 4.32
CA ARG A 9 18.28 -15.39 3.09
C ARG A 9 17.54 -16.70 3.37
N VAL A 10 16.80 -16.78 4.48
CA VAL A 10 16.15 -18.01 4.94
C VAL A 10 14.89 -18.30 4.15
N LEU A 11 14.04 -17.30 3.88
CA LEU A 11 12.86 -17.46 3.03
C LEU A 11 13.27 -17.84 1.61
N THR A 12 14.28 -17.18 1.06
CA THR A 12 14.84 -17.54 -0.26
C THR A 12 15.28 -19.00 -0.30
N ARG A 13 15.94 -19.50 0.75
CA ARG A 13 16.35 -20.91 0.86
C ARG A 13 15.18 -21.88 1.04
N LEU A 14 14.18 -21.52 1.85
CA LEU A 14 12.99 -22.34 2.11
C LEU A 14 12.13 -22.52 0.85
N PHE A 15 11.95 -21.46 0.07
CA PHE A 15 11.10 -21.45 -1.12
C PHE A 15 11.88 -21.78 -2.42
N GLY A 16 13.17 -22.12 -2.31
CA GLY A 16 14.01 -22.53 -3.45
C GLY A 16 14.36 -21.43 -4.44
N GLY A 17 14.04 -20.15 -4.14
CA GLY A 17 14.40 -19.03 -5.01
C GLY A 17 13.88 -17.68 -4.52
N PRO A 18 14.54 -16.56 -4.92
CA PRO A 18 14.22 -15.22 -4.42
C PRO A 18 12.86 -14.73 -4.92
N TYR A 19 12.50 -15.03 -6.18
CA TYR A 19 11.20 -14.65 -6.75
C TYR A 19 10.06 -15.37 -6.04
N VAL A 20 10.13 -16.69 -5.90
CA VAL A 20 9.06 -17.47 -5.24
C VAL A 20 8.86 -17.03 -3.79
N ALA A 21 9.95 -16.76 -3.07
CA ALA A 21 9.90 -16.23 -1.71
C ALA A 21 9.28 -14.83 -1.66
N CYS A 22 9.65 -13.94 -2.59
CA CYS A 22 9.08 -12.59 -2.70
C CYS A 22 7.58 -12.62 -3.03
N TYR A 23 7.15 -13.44 -3.99
CA TYR A 23 5.73 -13.59 -4.35
C TYR A 23 4.92 -14.18 -3.19
N SER A 24 5.48 -15.15 -2.46
CA SER A 24 4.84 -15.73 -1.28
C SER A 24 4.68 -14.69 -0.16
N LEU A 25 5.69 -13.86 0.07
CA LEU A 25 5.60 -12.74 1.02
C LEU A 25 4.57 -11.69 0.54
N ALA A 26 4.57 -11.34 -0.74
CA ALA A 26 3.63 -10.39 -1.31
C ALA A 26 2.17 -10.86 -1.15
N PHE A 27 1.91 -12.14 -1.40
CA PHE A 27 0.60 -12.76 -1.16
C PHE A 27 0.17 -12.62 0.31
N LEU A 28 1.08 -12.91 1.26
CA LEU A 28 0.81 -12.72 2.68
C LEU A 28 0.52 -11.24 3.02
N ILE A 29 1.29 -10.30 2.46
CA ILE A 29 1.06 -8.85 2.66
C ILE A 29 -0.32 -8.45 2.15
N LEU A 30 -0.72 -8.93 0.97
CA LEU A 30 -2.05 -8.66 0.40
C LEU A 30 -3.17 -9.22 1.29
N LEU A 31 -3.04 -10.45 1.78
CA LEU A 31 -4.00 -11.04 2.71
C LEU A 31 -4.13 -10.20 4.00
N LEU A 32 -3.00 -9.81 4.59
CA LEU A 32 -2.99 -8.94 5.77
C LEU A 32 -3.60 -7.57 5.47
N ASN A 33 -3.42 -7.04 4.25
CA ASN A 33 -4.03 -5.78 3.84
C ASN A 33 -5.56 -5.89 3.76
N VAL A 34 -6.08 -6.97 3.17
CA VAL A 34 -7.53 -7.25 3.13
C VAL A 34 -8.09 -7.38 4.55
N TYR A 35 -7.41 -8.16 5.41
CA TYR A 35 -7.82 -8.32 6.80
C TYR A 35 -7.85 -6.99 7.57
N ARG A 36 -6.83 -6.15 7.40
CA ARG A 36 -6.76 -4.82 8.01
C ARG A 36 -7.90 -3.93 7.50
N SER A 37 -8.12 -3.88 6.20
CA SER A 37 -9.18 -3.07 5.59
C SER A 37 -10.55 -3.48 6.13
N HIS A 38 -10.83 -4.79 6.18
CA HIS A 38 -12.06 -5.32 6.77
C HIS A 38 -12.20 -4.92 8.25
N SER A 39 -11.14 -5.05 9.04
CA SER A 39 -11.15 -4.69 10.46
C SER A 39 -11.43 -3.21 10.69
N ILE A 40 -10.85 -2.32 9.85
CA ILE A 40 -11.10 -0.88 9.90
C ILE A 40 -12.57 -0.58 9.56
N THR A 41 -13.09 -1.15 8.47
CA THR A 41 -14.49 -0.95 8.09
C THR A 41 -15.46 -1.46 9.16
N ALA A 42 -15.16 -2.60 9.80
CA ALA A 42 -15.95 -3.12 10.90
C ALA A 42 -15.94 -2.16 12.11
N ALA A 43 -14.76 -1.64 12.48
CA ALA A 43 -14.63 -0.68 13.58
C ALA A 43 -15.37 0.64 13.28
N MET A 44 -15.28 1.15 12.05
CA MET A 44 -15.98 2.38 11.64
C MET A 44 -17.50 2.22 11.68
N LYS A 45 -18.03 1.07 11.29
CA LYS A 45 -19.47 0.78 11.38
C LYS A 45 -19.99 0.75 12.82
N ALA A 46 -19.14 0.38 13.77
CA ALA A 46 -19.49 0.32 15.19
C ALA A 46 -19.38 1.68 15.90
N GLN A 47 -18.74 2.67 15.29
CA GLN A 47 -18.51 3.98 15.88
C GLN A 47 -19.77 4.87 15.79
N ALA A 48 -20.02 5.68 16.83
CA ALA A 48 -21.06 6.70 16.78
C ALA A 48 -20.75 7.73 15.69
N ARG A 49 -21.72 8.01 14.82
CA ARG A 49 -21.58 8.97 13.72
C ARG A 49 -21.75 10.40 14.24
N CYS A 50 -20.93 11.30 13.73
CA CYS A 50 -21.02 12.72 14.03
C CYS A 50 -21.85 13.39 12.93
N GLU A 51 -22.98 14.00 13.28
CA GLU A 51 -23.89 14.66 12.32
C GLU A 51 -23.20 15.74 11.47
N LEU A 52 -22.15 16.39 12.01
CA LEU A 52 -21.36 17.39 11.29
C LEU A 52 -20.61 16.80 10.08
N LEU A 53 -20.21 15.53 10.16
CA LEU A 53 -19.52 14.81 9.08
C LEU A 53 -20.50 14.25 8.03
N GLU A 54 -21.79 14.18 8.32
CA GLU A 54 -22.80 13.71 7.35
C GLU A 54 -23.21 14.79 6.31
N ALA A 55 -22.60 15.97 6.39
CA ALA A 55 -22.87 17.05 5.45
C ALA A 55 -22.38 16.70 4.03
N LEU A 56 -23.21 17.02 3.02
CA LEU A 56 -22.92 16.76 1.60
C LEU A 56 -21.51 17.24 1.15
N PRO A 57 -21.00 18.42 1.58
CA PRO A 57 -19.66 18.86 1.22
C PRO A 57 -18.56 17.93 1.75
N VAL A 58 -18.74 17.36 2.95
CA VAL A 58 -17.75 16.45 3.58
C VAL A 58 -17.65 15.16 2.79
N PHE A 59 -18.78 14.61 2.36
CA PHE A 59 -18.82 13.44 1.47
C PHE A 59 -18.08 13.68 0.14
N TYR A 60 -18.25 14.86 -0.47
CA TYR A 60 -17.49 15.21 -1.69
C TYR A 60 -15.99 15.33 -1.44
N VAL A 61 -15.60 15.93 -0.33
CA VAL A 61 -14.18 16.01 0.08
C VAL A 61 -13.60 14.61 0.29
N GLY A 62 -14.32 13.73 0.98
CA GLY A 62 -13.91 12.34 1.17
C GLY A 62 -13.76 11.59 -0.14
N SER A 63 -14.72 11.74 -1.05
CA SER A 63 -14.70 11.15 -2.39
C SER A 63 -13.51 11.62 -3.23
N VAL A 64 -13.21 12.93 -3.22
CA VAL A 64 -12.06 13.51 -3.92
C VAL A 64 -10.74 13.01 -3.33
N LEU A 65 -10.64 12.92 -2.00
CA LEU A 65 -9.47 12.38 -1.31
C LEU A 65 -9.24 10.90 -1.66
N MET A 66 -10.29 10.09 -1.72
CA MET A 66 -10.19 8.69 -2.16
C MET A 66 -9.77 8.58 -3.62
N ALA A 67 -10.27 9.45 -4.51
CA ALA A 67 -9.88 9.43 -5.92
C ALA A 67 -8.39 9.78 -6.09
N LEU A 68 -7.94 10.87 -5.47
CA LEU A 68 -6.53 11.31 -5.51
C LEU A 68 -5.62 10.27 -4.84
N GLY A 69 -6.03 9.73 -3.71
CA GLY A 69 -5.29 8.71 -2.99
C GLY A 69 -5.11 7.43 -3.82
N SER A 70 -6.18 7.00 -4.48
CA SER A 70 -6.15 5.85 -5.38
C SER A 70 -5.25 6.11 -6.59
N ILE A 71 -5.31 7.30 -7.22
CA ILE A 71 -4.42 7.67 -8.33
C ILE A 71 -2.96 7.54 -7.89
N LEU A 72 -2.59 8.09 -6.73
CA LEU A 72 -1.21 8.00 -6.21
C LEU A 72 -0.79 6.56 -5.95
N VAL A 73 -1.65 5.73 -5.33
CA VAL A 73 -1.34 4.32 -5.04
C VAL A 73 -1.17 3.52 -6.33
N PHE A 74 -2.13 3.60 -7.26
CA PHE A 74 -2.08 2.83 -8.50
C PHE A 74 -0.94 3.27 -9.41
N SER A 75 -0.73 4.58 -9.58
CA SER A 75 0.40 5.07 -10.39
C SER A 75 1.76 4.70 -9.78
N SER A 76 1.91 4.75 -8.46
CA SER A 76 3.12 4.24 -7.78
C SER A 76 3.33 2.76 -8.05
N PHE A 77 2.26 1.96 -7.93
CA PHE A 77 2.31 0.51 -8.15
C PHE A 77 2.70 0.17 -9.59
N PHE A 78 2.14 0.87 -10.58
CA PHE A 78 2.51 0.68 -11.98
C PHE A 78 3.97 1.04 -12.25
N ALA A 79 4.50 2.09 -11.60
CA ALA A 79 5.88 2.53 -11.81
C ALA A 79 6.91 1.64 -11.10
N LEU A 80 6.61 1.13 -9.89
CA LEU A 80 7.48 0.21 -9.14
C LEU A 80 7.36 -1.25 -9.60
N GLY A 81 6.20 -1.61 -10.16
CA GLY A 81 5.82 -2.99 -10.41
C GLY A 81 5.58 -3.79 -9.12
N PHE A 82 5.31 -5.08 -9.30
CA PHE A 82 4.95 -5.97 -8.20
C PHE A 82 6.11 -6.19 -7.22
N THR A 83 7.28 -6.59 -7.72
CA THR A 83 8.46 -6.88 -6.87
C THR A 83 9.00 -5.61 -6.21
N GLY A 84 9.00 -4.47 -6.91
CA GLY A 84 9.39 -3.19 -6.33
C GLY A 84 8.45 -2.73 -5.20
N THR A 85 7.16 -3.05 -5.31
CA THR A 85 6.18 -2.73 -4.26
C THR A 85 6.30 -3.66 -3.03
N PHE A 86 6.53 -4.95 -3.25
CA PHE A 86 6.48 -5.96 -2.19
C PHE A 86 7.86 -6.38 -1.65
N LEU A 87 8.77 -5.41 -1.50
CA LEU A 87 10.08 -5.58 -0.84
C LEU A 87 11.05 -6.53 -1.58
N GLY A 88 10.97 -6.58 -2.91
CA GLY A 88 11.84 -7.41 -3.75
C GLY A 88 13.33 -7.09 -3.60
N ASP A 89 13.66 -5.86 -3.24
CA ASP A 89 15.02 -5.41 -2.92
C ASP A 89 15.67 -6.22 -1.79
N TYR A 90 14.90 -6.57 -0.74
CA TYR A 90 15.37 -7.45 0.35
C TYR A 90 15.59 -8.89 -0.11
N PHE A 91 14.98 -9.30 -1.22
CA PHE A 91 15.22 -10.57 -1.89
C PHE A 91 16.33 -10.48 -2.95
N GLY A 92 16.95 -9.32 -3.15
CA GLY A 92 17.98 -9.09 -4.16
C GLY A 92 17.42 -8.87 -5.57
N ILE A 93 16.11 -8.62 -5.69
CA ILE A 93 15.44 -8.25 -6.93
C ILE A 93 15.44 -6.72 -7.00
N LEU A 94 16.50 -6.17 -7.57
CA LEU A 94 16.71 -4.73 -7.70
C LEU A 94 16.13 -4.23 -9.02
N MET A 95 15.56 -3.03 -9.01
CA MET A 95 15.27 -2.31 -10.26
C MET A 95 16.57 -1.82 -10.88
N GLU A 96 16.60 -1.76 -12.22
CA GLU A 96 17.76 -1.26 -12.97
C GLU A 96 18.03 0.22 -12.67
N GLU A 97 16.97 1.01 -12.53
CA GLU A 97 17.05 2.43 -12.22
C GLU A 97 16.03 2.85 -11.17
N LYS A 98 16.32 3.99 -10.51
CA LYS A 98 15.38 4.62 -9.59
C LYS A 98 14.25 5.24 -10.38
N VAL A 99 13.01 4.92 -10.02
CA VAL A 99 11.81 5.56 -10.56
C VAL A 99 11.80 7.04 -10.19
N THR A 100 11.79 7.90 -11.21
CA THR A 100 11.73 9.37 -11.06
C THR A 100 10.49 9.98 -11.71
N GLY A 101 9.71 9.20 -12.47
CA GLY A 101 8.47 9.65 -13.10
C GLY A 101 7.31 9.83 -12.11
N PHE A 102 6.14 10.21 -12.63
CA PHE A 102 4.93 10.32 -11.83
C PHE A 102 4.56 8.98 -11.17
N PRO A 103 4.20 8.95 -9.86
CA PRO A 103 4.00 10.09 -8.95
C PRO A 103 5.23 10.49 -8.10
N PHE A 104 6.40 9.87 -8.31
CA PHE A 104 7.62 10.11 -7.54
C PHE A 104 8.30 11.45 -7.82
N ASN A 105 7.97 12.13 -8.91
CA ASN A 105 8.40 13.51 -9.16
C ASN A 105 7.62 14.56 -8.37
N VAL A 106 6.45 14.21 -7.82
CA VAL A 106 5.59 15.14 -7.06
C VAL A 106 5.79 14.98 -5.55
N THR A 107 6.01 13.76 -5.07
CA THR A 107 6.18 13.47 -3.65
C THR A 107 7.12 12.29 -3.41
N ASP A 108 7.85 12.29 -2.31
CA ASP A 108 8.86 11.26 -2.01
C ASP A 108 8.26 9.88 -1.71
N ASN A 109 7.01 9.82 -1.26
CA ASN A 109 6.36 8.58 -0.78
C ASN A 109 4.88 8.49 -1.22
N PRO A 110 4.62 8.47 -2.54
CA PRO A 110 3.28 8.64 -3.10
C PRO A 110 2.30 7.55 -2.67
N MET A 111 2.74 6.31 -2.54
CA MET A 111 1.91 5.20 -2.07
C MET A 111 1.46 5.35 -0.60
N TYR A 112 2.31 5.94 0.26
CA TYR A 112 1.98 6.18 1.67
C TYR A 112 1.00 7.35 1.82
N TRP A 113 1.27 8.46 1.12
CA TRP A 113 0.35 9.60 1.07
C TRP A 113 -0.99 9.21 0.46
N GLY A 114 -0.98 8.45 -0.63
CA GLY A 114 -2.20 7.98 -1.28
C GLY A 114 -3.02 7.03 -0.41
N SER A 115 -2.37 6.11 0.30
CA SER A 115 -3.05 5.24 1.26
C SER A 115 -3.65 6.05 2.42
N THR A 116 -2.93 7.04 2.94
CA THR A 116 -3.43 7.93 4.00
C THR A 116 -4.65 8.71 3.54
N ALA A 117 -4.61 9.28 2.33
CA ALA A 117 -5.74 9.98 1.72
C ALA A 117 -6.95 9.05 1.53
N ASN A 118 -6.74 7.79 1.12
CA ASN A 118 -7.82 6.81 1.00
C ASN A 118 -8.49 6.48 2.35
N TYR A 119 -7.71 6.29 3.43
CA TYR A 119 -8.28 6.02 4.75
C TYR A 119 -8.95 7.25 5.36
N LEU A 120 -8.40 8.44 5.11
CA LEU A 120 -9.02 9.69 5.53
C LEU A 120 -10.33 9.91 4.77
N GLY A 121 -10.33 9.73 3.45
CA GLY A 121 -11.53 9.87 2.63
C GLY A 121 -12.58 8.79 2.89
N LEU A 122 -12.21 7.62 3.39
CA LEU A 122 -13.16 6.62 3.90
C LEU A 122 -13.82 7.07 5.21
N ALA A 123 -13.10 7.84 6.03
CA ALA A 123 -13.55 8.32 7.34
C ALA A 123 -14.35 9.62 7.29
N LEU A 124 -14.29 10.34 6.17
CA LEU A 124 -15.06 11.55 5.86
C LEU A 124 -16.30 11.16 5.06
#